data_AF-A0A2W5X4N9-F1
#
_entry.id   AF-A0A2W5X4N9-F1
#
_cell.length_a   1.000
_cell.length_b   1.000
_cell.length_c   1.000
_cell.angle_alpha   90.00
_cell.angle_beta   90.00
_cell.angle_gamma   90.00
#
_symmetry.space_group_name_H-M   'P 1'
#
loop_
_entity.id
_entity.type
_entity.pdbx_description
1 polymer ?
#
loop_
_entity_poly.entity_id
_entity_poly.type
_entity_poly.pdbx_seq_one_letter_code
_entity_poly.pdbx_strand_id
1 'polypeptide(L)'
;MWSTFGAVLAALMSAIAWRKSRTPATGYAEAYLMTAASHRRFAAFSAACALLFLGTRFLGALTLPLLGLYVLILTLYLASFARGFSEEES
;
A
#
# COMPACT_ATOMS: atom_id res chain seq x y z
N MET A 1 -13.52 6.97 -14.68
CA MET A 1 -12.16 7.55 -14.55
C MET A 1 -11.53 7.19 -13.21
N TRP A 2 -12.17 7.51 -12.08
CA TRP A 2 -11.65 7.23 -10.74
C TRP A 2 -11.34 5.76 -10.44
N SER A 3 -12.16 4.82 -10.93
CA SER A 3 -11.93 3.39 -10.75
C SER A 3 -10.64 2.92 -11.44
N THR A 4 -10.39 3.39 -12.67
CA THR A 4 -9.14 3.11 -13.38
C THR A 4 -7.94 3.70 -12.66
N PHE A 5 -8.04 4.93 -12.17
CA PHE A 5 -6.98 5.56 -11.39
C PHE A 5 -6.68 4.78 -10.10
N GLY A 6 -7.71 4.43 -9.33
CA GLY A 6 -7.57 3.63 -8.11
C GLY A 6 -6.95 2.25 -8.38
N ALA A 7 -7.37 1.58 -9.46
CA ALA A 7 -6.82 0.29 -9.86
C ALA A 7 -5.32 0.38 -10.21
N VAL A 8 -4.93 1.38 -11.00
CA VAL A 8 -3.53 1.60 -11.38
C VAL A 8 -2.69 1.94 -10.16
N LEU A 9 -3.15 2.87 -9.32
CA LEU A 9 -2.45 3.26 -8.09
C LEU A 9 -2.25 2.04 -7.18
N ALA A 10 -3.30 1.24 -6.96
CA ALA A 10 -3.23 0.07 -6.10
C ALA A 10 -2.31 -1.03 -6.67
N ALA A 11 -2.31 -1.22 -7.98
CA ALA A 11 -1.39 -2.15 -8.65
C ALA A 11 0.07 -1.71 -8.50
N LEU A 12 0.36 -0.42 -8.71
CA LEU A 12 1.71 0.15 -8.54
C LEU A 12 2.20 -0.01 -7.10
N MET A 13 1.37 0.36 -6.12
CA MET A 13 1.72 0.24 -4.71
C MET A 13 1.90 -1.22 -4.28
N SER A 14 1.10 -2.14 -4.81
CA SER A 14 1.28 -3.58 -4.60
C SER A 14 2.65 -4.04 -5.13
N ALA A 15 3.03 -3.65 -6.35
CA ALA A 15 4.31 -4.01 -6.94
C ALA A 15 5.51 -3.45 -6.14
N ILE A 16 5.41 -2.19 -5.69
CA ILE A 16 6.44 -1.55 -4.86
C ILE A 16 6.59 -2.29 -3.53
N ALA A 17 5.49 -2.54 -2.82
CA ALA A 17 5.50 -3.23 -1.54
C ALA A 17 5.99 -4.68 -1.67
N TRP A 18 5.60 -5.37 -2.74
CA TRP A 18 6.08 -6.72 -3.03
C TRP A 18 7.60 -6.74 -3.27
N ARG A 19 8.12 -5.80 -4.08
CA ARG A 19 9.57 -5.68 -4.29
C ARG A 19 10.30 -5.39 -2.99
N LYS A 20 9.79 -4.48 -2.15
CA LYS A 20 10.36 -4.16 -0.84
C LYS A 20 10.34 -5.35 0.11
N SER A 21 9.31 -6.19 0.06
CA SER A 21 9.24 -7.39 0.91
C SER A 21 10.33 -8.43 0.67
N ARG A 22 11.03 -8.34 -0.48
CA ARG A 22 12.15 -9.23 -0.83
C ARG A 22 13.51 -8.65 -0.47
N THR A 23 13.56 -7.40 -0.02
CA THR A 23 14.81 -6.79 0.44
C THR A 23 15.04 -7.19 1.90
N PRO A 24 16.26 -7.60 2.29
CA PRO A 24 16.57 -7.90 3.69
C PRO A 24 16.23 -6.70 4.57
N ALA A 25 15.59 -6.95 5.72
CA ALA A 25 15.33 -5.91 6.70
C ALA A 25 16.66 -5.43 7.29
N THR A 26 16.91 -4.12 7.28
CA THR A 26 17.98 -3.52 8.09
C THR A 26 17.53 -3.53 9.55
N GLY A 27 18.47 -3.55 10.52
CA GLY A 27 18.16 -3.72 11.95
C GLY A 27 17.13 -2.73 12.51
N TYR A 28 17.01 -1.54 11.91
CA TYR A 28 16.05 -0.50 12.29
C TYR A 28 14.60 -0.78 11.83
N ALA A 29 14.41 -1.60 10.80
CA ALA A 29 13.09 -1.98 10.29
C ALA A 29 12.30 -2.87 11.28
N GLU A 30 12.99 -3.55 12.21
CA GLU A 30 12.35 -4.35 13.27
C GLU A 30 11.69 -3.48 14.35
N ALA A 31 12.32 -2.35 14.74
CA ALA A 31 11.80 -1.44 15.75
C ALA A 31 10.45 -0.81 15.35
N TYR A 32 10.24 -0.59 14.05
CA TYR A 32 9.03 0.01 13.49
C TYR A 32 8.02 -0.99 12.91
N LEU A 33 8.18 -2.29 13.20
CA LEU A 33 7.35 -3.37 12.63
C LEU A 33 7.30 -3.35 11.08
N MET A 34 8.27 -2.72 10.44
CA MET A 34 8.41 -2.57 8.99
C MET A 34 9.10 -3.80 8.39
N THR A 35 8.57 -4.97 8.76
CA THR A 35 9.11 -6.27 8.37
C THR A 35 8.70 -6.63 6.94
N ALA A 36 9.42 -7.58 6.34
CA ALA A 36 9.03 -8.21 5.09
C ALA A 36 7.58 -8.77 5.12
N ALA A 37 7.09 -9.20 6.29
CA ALA A 37 5.71 -9.65 6.46
C ALA A 37 4.70 -8.49 6.30
N SER A 38 4.99 -7.33 6.89
CA SER A 38 4.15 -6.13 6.76
C SER A 38 4.06 -5.66 5.30
N HIS A 39 5.19 -5.64 4.59
CA HIS A 39 5.21 -5.35 3.15
C HIS A 39 4.38 -6.34 2.32
N ARG A 40 4.48 -7.65 2.59
CA ARG A 40 3.67 -8.67 1.90
C ARG A 40 2.18 -8.50 2.16
N ARG A 41 1.78 -8.22 3.40
CA ARG A 41 0.38 -7.97 3.77
C ARG A 41 -0.16 -6.74 3.04
N PHE A 42 0.60 -5.64 3.02
CA PHE A 42 0.21 -4.43 2.30
C PHE A 42 0.16 -4.65 0.77
N ALA A 43 1.09 -5.44 0.22
CA ALA A 43 1.08 -5.81 -1.19
C ALA A 43 -0.18 -6.61 -1.56
N ALA A 44 -0.54 -7.62 -0.76
CA ALA A 44 -1.75 -8.42 -0.94
C ALA A 44 -3.03 -7.57 -0.80
N PHE A 45 -3.08 -6.71 0.22
CA PHE A 45 -4.19 -5.76 0.40
C PHE A 45 -4.35 -4.83 -0.82
N SER A 46 -3.26 -4.23 -1.29
CA SER A 46 -3.29 -3.34 -2.47
C SER A 46 -3.68 -4.10 -3.74
N ALA A 47 -3.25 -5.35 -3.92
CA ALA A 47 -3.68 -6.18 -5.03
C ALA A 47 -5.20 -6.46 -4.98
N ALA A 48 -5.74 -6.76 -3.80
CA ALA A 48 -7.18 -6.93 -3.60
C ALA A 48 -7.95 -5.64 -3.91
N CYS A 49 -7.46 -4.49 -3.46
CA CYS A 49 -8.05 -3.19 -3.80
C CYS A 49 -8.02 -2.92 -5.31
N ALA A 50 -6.96 -3.28 -6.03
CA ALA A 50 -6.89 -3.14 -7.48
C ALA A 50 -8.02 -3.93 -8.17
N LEU A 51 -8.26 -5.16 -7.74
CA LEU A 51 -9.38 -5.98 -8.23
C LEU A 51 -10.74 -5.38 -7.87
N LEU A 52 -10.90 -4.86 -6.65
CA LEU A 52 -12.13 -4.18 -6.23
C LEU A 52 -12.40 -2.95 -7.09
N PHE A 53 -11.40 -2.11 -7.38
CA PHE A 53 -11.57 -0.95 -8.27
C PHE A 53 -11.94 -1.33 -9.70
N LEU A 54 -11.44 -2.45 -10.21
CA LEU A 54 -11.89 -2.99 -11.50
C LEU A 54 -13.36 -3.41 -11.43
N GLY A 55 -13.79 -4.03 -10.32
CA GLY A 55 -15.18 -4.40 -10.06
C GLY A 55 -16.12 -3.21 -9.90
N THR A 56 -15.69 -2.10 -9.28
CA THR A 56 -16.55 -0.92 -9.09
C THR A 56 -16.89 -0.19 -10.39
N ARG A 57 -16.26 -0.53 -11.54
CA ARG A 57 -16.70 -0.04 -12.86
C ARG A 57 -18.17 -0.33 -13.14
N PHE A 58 -18.72 -1.41 -12.59
CA PHE A 58 -20.11 -1.79 -12.77
C PHE A 58 -21.05 -1.22 -11.69
N LEU A 59 -20.50 -0.78 -10.55
CA LEU A 59 -21.26 -0.38 -9.36
C LEU A 59 -21.21 1.13 -9.05
N GLY A 60 -20.39 1.91 -9.78
CA GLY A 60 -20.42 3.38 -9.84
C GLY A 60 -20.16 4.12 -8.52
N ALA A 61 -21.17 4.16 -7.65
CA ALA A 61 -21.23 4.97 -6.43
C ALA A 61 -20.15 4.61 -5.38
N LEU A 62 -19.70 3.36 -5.34
CA LEU A 62 -18.73 2.89 -4.33
C LEU A 62 -17.27 3.28 -4.63
N THR A 63 -16.99 3.81 -5.82
CA THR A 63 -15.60 4.06 -6.25
C THR A 63 -14.91 5.13 -5.40
N LEU A 64 -15.59 6.24 -5.10
CA LEU A 64 -14.99 7.35 -4.35
C LEU A 64 -14.76 7.00 -2.86
N PRO A 65 -15.72 6.39 -2.13
CA PRO A 65 -15.46 5.92 -0.77
C PRO A 65 -14.31 4.91 -0.71
N LEU A 66 -14.25 3.96 -1.64
CA LEU A 66 -13.16 2.98 -1.73
C LEU A 66 -11.81 3.66 -1.98
N LEU A 67 -11.77 4.67 -2.85
CA LEU A 67 -10.57 5.47 -3.11
C LEU A 67 -10.12 6.24 -1.87
N GLY A 68 -11.03 6.89 -1.15
CA GLY A 68 -10.73 7.60 0.09
C GLY A 68 -10.14 6.67 1.16
N LEU A 69 -10.75 5.50 1.36
CA LEU A 69 -10.25 4.50 2.30
C LEU A 69 -8.87 3.98 1.91
N TYR A 70 -8.67 3.68 0.62
CA TYR A 70 -7.38 3.22 0.13
C TYR A 70 -6.27 4.26 0.32
N VAL A 71 -6.55 5.52 0.00
CA VAL A 71 -5.59 6.63 0.19
C VAL A 71 -5.26 6.83 1.66
N LEU A 72 -6.24 6.73 2.57
CA LEU A 72 -5.98 6.83 4.01
C LEU A 72 -5.00 5.75 4.48
N ILE A 73 -5.26 4.49 4.11
CA ILE A 73 -4.39 3.35 4.47
C ILE A 73 -3.01 3.49 3.84
N LEU A 74 -2.94 3.96 2.59
CA LEU A 74 -1.67 4.23 1.90
C LEU A 74 -0.86 5.30 2.63
N THR A 75 -1.48 6.40 3.04
CA THR A 75 -0.82 7.48 3.79
C THR A 75 -0.28 6.97 5.13
N LEU A 76 -1.06 6.17 5.87
CA LEU A 76 -0.62 5.57 7.12
C LEU A 76 0.57 4.61 6.89
N TYR A 77 0.52 3.81 5.83
CA TYR A 77 1.62 2.93 5.45
C TYR A 77 2.89 3.72 5.10
N LEU A 78 2.78 4.79 4.32
CA LEU A 78 3.90 5.64 3.94
C LEU A 78 4.47 6.40 5.15
N ALA A 79 3.62 6.86 6.07
CA ALA A 79 4.07 7.51 7.29
C ALA A 79 4.87 6.55 8.18
N SER A 80 4.39 5.32 8.37
CA SER A 80 5.13 4.29 9.10
C SER A 80 6.45 3.93 8.42
N PHE A 81 6.47 3.92 7.08
CA PHE A 81 7.70 3.72 6.31
C PHE A 81 8.70 4.86 6.51
N ALA A 82 8.26 6.11 6.34
CA ALA A 82 9.11 7.30 6.46
C ALA A 82 9.74 7.46 7.85
N ARG A 83 8.99 7.15 8.92
CA ARG A 83 9.54 7.15 10.28
C ARG A 83 10.65 6.11 10.47
N GLY A 84 10.55 4.97 9.80
CA GLY A 84 11.62 3.96 9.79
C GLY A 84 12.93 4.44 9.15
N PHE A 85 12.90 5.35 8.18
CA PHE A 85 14.11 5.92 7.56
C PHE A 85 14.72 7.05 8.38
N SER A 86 13.89 7.91 9.00
CA SER A 86 14.37 9.09 9.72
C SER A 86 15.22 8.77 10.96
N GLU A 87 15.07 7.57 11.54
CA GLU A 87 15.91 7.11 12.66
C GLU A 87 17.15 6.33 12.20
N GLU A 88 17.26 5.99 10.92
CA GLU A 88 18.45 5.32 10.35
C GLU A 88 19.60 6.30 10.08
N GLU A 89 19.30 7.61 10.02
CA GLU A 89 20.26 8.70 9.77
C GLU A 89 20.76 9.43 11.04
N SER A 90 20.27 9.06 12.23
CA SER A 90 20.64 9.68 13.52
C SER A 90 21.47 8.76 14.41
#